data_AF-A0A803JQ52-F1
#
_entry.id   AF-A0A803JQ52-F1
#
_cell.length_a   1.000
_cell.length_b   1.000
_cell.length_c   1.000
_cell.angle_alpha   90.00
_cell.angle_beta   90.00
_cell.angle_gamma   90.00
#
_symmetry.space_group_name_H-M   'P 1'
#
loop_
_entity.id
_entity.type
_entity.pdbx_description
1 polymer ?
#
loop_
_entity_poly.entity_id
_entity_poly.type
_entity_poly.pdbx_seq_one_letter_code
_entity_poly.pdbx_strand_id
1 'polypeptide(L)'
;QPAIEQLSVVDPYWEVLDPKPDIHALFNEFNKRFFRGLLPPIDLKWSNRLCITAGICIQDNISGKCRIRLNKPLLDLRPRKNTVETLLHEMIHYYQRLRGTSDIDHGATFHFHMERINRESGANITVYHDFDREYESLKRHWWKCNGPCAQVVRRLADRTPGSKAHKRKCGGEFIKVREPKRMRTDL
;
A
#
# COMPACT_ATOMS: atom_id res chain seq x y z
N GLN A 1 -1.74 19.20 29.01
CA GLN A 1 -1.63 18.29 27.84
C GLN A 1 -3.03 17.82 27.51
N PRO A 2 -3.47 17.86 26.24
CA PRO A 2 -4.72 17.22 25.86
C PRO A 2 -4.63 15.73 26.20
N ALA A 3 -5.73 15.14 26.66
CA ALA A 3 -5.80 13.70 26.85
C ALA A 3 -5.51 13.02 25.50
N ILE A 4 -4.72 11.95 25.50
CA ILE A 4 -4.31 11.21 24.27
C ILE A 4 -5.53 10.87 23.40
N GLU A 5 -6.68 10.62 24.02
CA GLU A 5 -7.96 10.31 23.37
C GLU A 5 -8.54 11.46 22.52
N GLN A 6 -8.09 12.70 22.71
CA GLN A 6 -8.52 13.86 21.91
C GLN A 6 -7.63 14.11 20.69
N LEU A 7 -6.51 13.41 20.55
CA LEU A 7 -5.60 13.61 19.44
C LEU A 7 -6.22 13.10 18.12
N SER A 8 -5.83 13.76 17.03
CA SER A 8 -6.05 13.23 15.69
C SER A 8 -5.38 11.86 15.55
N VAL A 9 -5.99 10.96 14.76
CA VAL A 9 -5.42 9.63 14.48
C VAL A 9 -4.12 9.69 13.66
N VAL A 10 -3.79 10.87 13.12
CA VAL A 10 -2.55 11.17 12.40
C VAL A 10 -1.75 12.29 13.07
N ASP A 11 -2.02 12.58 14.34
CA ASP A 11 -1.25 13.57 15.10
C ASP A 11 0.26 13.23 15.08
N PRO A 12 1.16 14.19 14.81
CA PRO A 12 2.61 13.94 14.75
C PRO A 12 3.19 13.26 15.99
N TYR A 13 2.54 13.39 17.15
CA TYR A 13 2.94 12.69 18.37
C TYR A 13 2.97 11.16 18.19
N TRP A 14 2.07 10.61 17.37
CA TRP A 14 2.02 9.18 17.09
C TRP A 14 3.21 8.67 16.29
N GLU A 15 3.88 9.52 15.52
CA GLU A 15 5.09 9.14 14.77
C GLU A 15 6.25 8.79 15.70
N VAL A 16 6.23 9.28 16.95
CA VAL A 16 7.24 8.96 17.96
C VAL A 16 6.75 7.85 18.87
N LEU A 17 5.51 7.93 19.33
CA LEU A 17 5.00 7.03 20.37
C LEU A 17 4.62 5.65 19.82
N ASP A 18 4.14 5.59 18.58
CA ASP A 18 3.73 4.35 17.92
C ASP A 18 4.00 4.40 16.40
N PRO A 19 5.28 4.43 15.97
CA PRO A 19 5.63 4.53 14.55
C PRO A 19 5.21 3.32 13.71
N LYS A 20 4.94 2.17 14.33
CA LYS A 20 4.60 0.89 13.68
C LYS A 20 3.38 0.26 14.34
N PRO A 21 2.18 0.75 14.00
CA PRO A 21 0.99 0.46 14.77
C PRO A 21 0.49 -0.96 14.56
N ASP A 22 -0.16 -1.49 15.60
CA ASP A 22 -0.96 -2.69 15.46
C ASP A 22 -2.20 -2.38 14.60
N ILE A 23 -2.20 -2.92 13.38
CA ILE A 23 -3.27 -2.71 12.41
C ILE A 23 -4.62 -3.31 12.85
N HIS A 24 -4.62 -4.33 13.72
CA HIS A 24 -5.86 -4.89 14.27
C HIS A 24 -6.44 -4.00 15.35
N ALA A 25 -5.58 -3.43 16.21
CA ALA A 25 -5.99 -2.42 17.19
C ALA A 25 -6.60 -1.20 16.47
N LEU A 26 -5.91 -0.69 15.44
CA LEU A 26 -6.41 0.39 14.59
C LEU A 26 -7.74 0.06 13.92
N PHE A 27 -7.87 -1.12 13.31
CA PHE A 27 -9.12 -1.53 12.67
C PHE A 27 -10.29 -1.52 13.67
N ASN A 28 -10.08 -2.05 14.88
CA ASN A 28 -11.11 -2.09 15.92
C ASN A 28 -11.48 -0.68 16.42
N GLU A 29 -10.49 0.20 16.62
CA GLU A 29 -10.70 1.59 16.98
C GLU A 29 -11.51 2.33 15.89
N PHE A 30 -11.03 2.26 14.65
CA PHE A 30 -11.64 2.95 13.52
C PHE A 30 -13.03 2.42 13.19
N ASN A 31 -13.27 1.11 13.35
CA ASN A 31 -14.60 0.54 13.19
C ASN A 31 -15.59 1.19 14.16
N LYS A 32 -15.24 1.28 15.46
CA LYS A 32 -16.08 1.94 16.46
C LYS A 32 -16.28 3.42 16.16
N ARG A 33 -15.18 4.13 15.90
CA ARG A 33 -15.17 5.60 15.76
C ARG A 33 -15.83 6.07 14.46
N PHE A 34 -15.54 5.43 13.34
CA PHE A 34 -15.90 5.94 12.01
C PHE A 34 -16.96 5.12 11.29
N PHE A 35 -17.17 3.86 11.69
CA PHE A 35 -18.12 2.95 11.05
C PHE A 35 -19.21 2.44 12.02
N ARG A 36 -19.33 3.07 13.20
CA ARG A 36 -20.36 2.76 14.22
C ARG A 36 -20.34 1.30 14.68
N GLY A 37 -19.19 0.63 14.60
CA GLY A 37 -19.05 -0.80 14.93
C GLY A 37 -19.71 -1.75 13.92
N LEU A 38 -20.09 -1.27 12.73
CA LEU A 38 -20.83 -2.06 11.75
C LEU A 38 -19.94 -2.96 10.88
N LEU A 39 -18.61 -2.80 10.91
CA LEU A 39 -17.71 -3.70 10.19
C LEU A 39 -17.49 -4.98 11.01
N PRO A 40 -17.87 -6.16 10.50
CA PRO A 40 -17.52 -7.42 11.14
C PRO A 40 -16.00 -7.62 11.21
N PRO A 41 -15.52 -8.54 12.06
CA PRO A 41 -14.13 -8.98 12.01
C PRO A 41 -13.76 -9.43 10.59
N ILE A 42 -12.57 -9.04 10.15
CA ILE A 42 -12.06 -9.31 8.80
C ILE A 42 -10.68 -9.95 8.86
N ASP A 43 -10.33 -10.76 7.86
CA ASP A 43 -8.96 -11.24 7.65
C ASP A 43 -8.08 -10.07 7.17
N LEU A 44 -7.58 -9.27 8.11
CA LEU A 44 -6.65 -8.17 7.92
C LEU A 44 -5.21 -8.65 8.14
N LYS A 45 -4.34 -8.49 7.16
CA LYS A 45 -2.93 -8.91 7.27
C LYS A 45 -1.97 -7.99 6.53
N TRP A 46 -0.73 -7.96 7.00
CA TRP A 46 0.39 -7.45 6.21
C TRP A 46 0.69 -8.37 5.02
N SER A 47 1.08 -7.77 3.89
CA SER A 47 1.55 -8.43 2.68
C SER A 47 2.99 -8.02 2.41
N ASN A 48 3.84 -9.00 2.10
CA ASN A 48 5.23 -8.79 1.67
C ASN A 48 5.38 -8.70 0.14
N ARG A 49 4.26 -8.61 -0.59
CA ARG A 49 4.28 -8.52 -2.05
C ARG A 49 4.91 -7.19 -2.47
N LEU A 50 5.90 -7.26 -3.35
CA LEU A 50 6.48 -6.08 -3.98
C LEU A 50 5.58 -5.63 -5.15
N CYS A 51 4.57 -4.82 -4.85
CA CYS A 51 3.69 -4.18 -5.84
C CYS A 51 3.52 -2.69 -5.52
N ILE A 52 3.00 -1.92 -6.47
CA ILE A 52 2.79 -0.47 -6.35
C ILE A 52 1.64 -0.10 -5.39
N THR A 53 0.69 -1.00 -5.19
CA THR A 53 -0.48 -0.74 -4.34
C THR A 53 -0.14 -0.88 -2.85
N ALA A 54 -0.49 0.13 -2.05
CA ALA A 54 -0.22 0.18 -0.61
C ALA A 54 -1.23 -0.61 0.25
N GLY A 55 -2.47 -0.75 -0.21
CA GLY A 55 -3.54 -1.47 0.46
C GLY A 55 -4.49 -2.10 -0.56
N ILE A 56 -5.19 -3.18 -0.19
CA ILE A 56 -6.26 -3.73 -1.02
C ILE A 56 -7.31 -4.47 -0.19
N CYS A 57 -8.57 -4.14 -0.45
CA CYS A 57 -9.75 -4.88 -0.02
C CYS A 57 -10.20 -5.84 -1.12
N ILE A 58 -10.15 -7.14 -0.83
CA ILE A 58 -10.46 -8.20 -1.79
C ILE A 58 -11.70 -8.95 -1.30
N GLN A 59 -12.68 -9.13 -2.18
CA GLN A 59 -13.77 -10.06 -1.95
C GLN A 59 -13.48 -11.36 -2.71
N ASP A 60 -13.59 -12.48 -2.02
CA ASP A 60 -13.50 -13.79 -2.64
C ASP A 60 -14.77 -14.06 -3.47
N ASN A 61 -14.60 -14.32 -4.77
CA ASN A 61 -15.73 -14.46 -5.70
C ASN A 61 -16.62 -15.67 -5.42
N ILE A 62 -16.10 -16.68 -4.71
CA ILE A 62 -16.83 -17.93 -4.45
C ILE A 62 -17.54 -17.84 -3.10
N SER A 63 -16.80 -17.53 -2.04
CA SER A 63 -17.31 -17.50 -0.67
C SER A 63 -17.93 -16.16 -0.26
N GLY A 64 -17.74 -15.10 -1.06
CA GLY A 64 -18.17 -13.74 -0.74
C GLY A 64 -17.40 -13.08 0.40
N LYS A 65 -16.42 -13.77 1.00
CA LYS A 65 -15.65 -13.28 2.16
C LYS A 65 -14.70 -12.16 1.75
N CYS A 66 -14.70 -11.09 2.52
CA CYS A 66 -13.76 -9.98 2.34
C CYS A 66 -12.48 -10.18 3.16
N ARG A 67 -11.37 -9.64 2.66
CA ARG A 67 -10.08 -9.57 3.36
C ARG A 67 -9.35 -8.29 2.98
N ILE A 68 -8.55 -7.76 3.90
CA ILE A 68 -7.70 -6.58 3.66
C ILE A 68 -6.23 -7.00 3.72
N ARG A 69 -5.43 -6.48 2.78
CA ARG A 69 -3.98 -6.64 2.77
C ARG A 69 -3.30 -5.28 2.70
N LEU A 70 -2.41 -5.00 3.64
CA LEU A 70 -1.58 -3.79 3.64
C LEU A 70 -0.16 -4.14 3.19
N ASN A 71 0.41 -3.38 2.28
CA ASN A 71 1.72 -3.63 1.68
C ASN A 71 2.82 -3.13 2.62
N LYS A 72 3.39 -4.07 3.37
CA LYS A 72 4.42 -3.78 4.36
C LYS A 72 5.67 -3.14 3.74
N PRO A 73 6.25 -3.66 2.62
CA PRO A 73 7.40 -3.05 1.98
C PRO A 73 7.24 -1.57 1.60
N LEU A 74 6.04 -1.14 1.20
CA LEU A 74 5.78 0.26 0.88
C LEU A 74 5.51 1.10 2.13
N LEU A 75 4.65 0.61 3.02
CA LEU A 75 4.22 1.37 4.19
C LEU A 75 5.32 1.52 5.24
N ASP A 76 6.26 0.57 5.34
CA ASP A 76 7.45 0.69 6.20
C ASP A 76 8.42 1.79 5.74
N LEU A 77 8.29 2.30 4.50
CA LEU A 77 9.11 3.40 3.96
C LEU A 77 8.47 4.77 4.16
N ARG A 78 7.32 4.84 4.83
CA ARG A 78 6.56 6.07 5.03
C ARG A 78 6.22 6.25 6.53
N PRO A 79 5.92 7.50 6.96
CA PRO A 79 5.42 7.76 8.32
C PRO A 79 4.13 6.98 8.62
N ARG A 80 3.87 6.73 9.91
CA ARG A 80 2.72 6.00 10.47
C ARG A 80 1.40 6.43 9.84
N LYS A 81 1.20 7.74 9.63
CA LYS A 81 -0.05 8.27 9.05
C LYS A 81 -0.45 7.60 7.73
N ASN A 82 0.51 7.16 6.92
CA ASN A 82 0.22 6.49 5.65
C ASN A 82 -0.40 5.11 5.89
N THR A 83 0.04 4.39 6.93
CA THR A 83 -0.63 3.13 7.32
C THR A 83 -2.06 3.39 7.78
N VAL A 84 -2.29 4.47 8.53
CA VAL A 84 -3.63 4.88 8.99
C VAL A 84 -4.54 5.23 7.83
N GLU A 85 -4.08 6.11 6.94
CA GLU A 85 -4.83 6.59 5.78
C GLU A 85 -5.14 5.45 4.80
N THR A 86 -4.17 4.57 4.51
CA THR A 86 -4.39 3.38 3.68
C THR A 86 -5.35 2.40 4.34
N LEU A 87 -5.25 2.15 5.65
CA LEU A 87 -6.20 1.26 6.33
C LEU A 87 -7.63 1.82 6.27
N LEU A 88 -7.82 3.12 6.55
CA LEU A 88 -9.13 3.77 6.46
C LEU A 88 -9.70 3.71 5.04
N HIS A 89 -8.87 3.91 4.01
CA HIS A 89 -9.26 3.71 2.61
C HIS A 89 -9.83 2.31 2.38
N GLU A 90 -9.10 1.26 2.78
CA GLU A 90 -9.56 -0.12 2.59
C GLU A 90 -10.78 -0.48 3.45
N MET A 91 -10.96 0.18 4.60
CA MET A 91 -12.15 0.02 5.43
C MET A 91 -13.40 0.66 4.79
N ILE A 92 -13.27 1.78 4.07
CA ILE A 92 -14.37 2.34 3.27
C ILE A 92 -14.78 1.35 2.18
N HIS A 93 -13.79 0.77 1.47
CA HIS A 93 -14.03 -0.29 0.49
C HIS A 93 -14.73 -1.51 1.08
N TYR A 94 -14.35 -1.92 2.30
CA TYR A 94 -15.02 -3.01 2.98
C TYR A 94 -16.47 -2.64 3.35
N TYR A 95 -16.70 -1.43 3.85
CA TYR A 95 -18.03 -0.92 4.14
C TYR A 95 -18.94 -0.94 2.91
N GLN A 96 -18.46 -0.45 1.76
CA GLN A 96 -19.19 -0.47 0.49
C GLN A 96 -19.65 -1.89 0.11
N ARG A 97 -18.73 -2.87 0.18
CA ARG A 97 -19.02 -4.29 -0.10
C ARG A 97 -20.08 -4.87 0.83
N LEU A 98 -20.03 -4.55 2.13
CA LEU A 98 -21.03 -5.02 3.10
C LEU A 98 -22.42 -4.39 2.88
N ARG A 99 -22.47 -3.14 2.43
CA ARG A 99 -23.71 -2.43 2.15
C ARG A 99 -24.31 -2.75 0.78
N GLY A 100 -23.60 -3.53 -0.05
CA GLY A 100 -24.05 -3.88 -1.39
C GLY A 100 -24.23 -2.65 -2.28
N THR A 101 -23.34 -1.66 -2.17
CA THR A 101 -23.41 -0.46 -3.00
C THR A 101 -23.20 -0.80 -4.47
N SER A 102 -23.87 -0.08 -5.36
CA SER A 102 -23.77 -0.29 -6.82
C SER A 102 -22.38 0.02 -7.37
N ASP A 103 -21.69 0.99 -6.76
CA ASP A 103 -20.28 1.28 -7.01
C ASP A 103 -19.43 0.72 -5.86
N ILE A 104 -18.44 -0.11 -6.21
CA ILE A 104 -17.51 -0.75 -5.27
C ILE A 104 -16.10 -0.16 -5.34
N ASP A 105 -15.89 0.83 -6.22
CA ASP A 105 -14.66 1.58 -6.37
C ASP A 105 -14.80 2.94 -5.65
N HIS A 106 -14.35 4.04 -6.26
CA HIS A 106 -14.35 5.36 -5.64
C HIS A 106 -15.54 6.24 -6.04
N GLY A 107 -16.76 5.67 -5.99
CA GLY A 107 -18.00 6.39 -6.29
C GLY A 107 -18.46 7.38 -5.21
N ALA A 108 -19.70 7.85 -5.35
CA ALA A 108 -20.30 8.81 -4.41
C ALA A 108 -20.27 8.34 -2.95
N THR A 109 -20.52 7.04 -2.70
CA THR A 109 -20.45 6.48 -1.34
C THR A 109 -19.03 6.53 -0.77
N PHE A 110 -18.02 6.17 -1.58
CA PHE A 110 -16.63 6.27 -1.16
C PHE A 110 -16.26 7.71 -0.81
N HIS A 111 -16.54 8.66 -1.72
CA HIS A 111 -16.25 10.08 -1.52
C HIS A 111 -16.91 10.63 -0.26
N PHE A 112 -18.19 10.30 -0.04
CA PHE A 112 -18.92 10.71 1.16
C PHE A 112 -18.21 10.24 2.45
N HIS A 113 -17.85 8.96 2.53
CA HIS A 113 -17.17 8.44 3.73
C HIS A 113 -15.74 8.96 3.86
N MET A 114 -15.00 9.11 2.75
CA MET A 114 -13.65 9.67 2.72
C MET A 114 -13.64 11.09 3.29
N GLU A 115 -14.47 12.00 2.75
CA GLU A 115 -14.55 13.39 3.20
C GLU A 115 -15.00 13.49 4.66
N ARG A 116 -16.02 12.72 5.03
CA ARG A 116 -16.51 12.68 6.41
C ARG A 116 -15.41 12.22 7.38
N ILE A 117 -14.71 11.14 7.08
CA ILE A 117 -13.64 10.60 7.95
C ILE A 117 -12.46 11.56 8.00
N ASN A 118 -12.04 12.16 6.88
CA ASN A 118 -10.97 13.17 6.88
C ASN A 118 -11.30 14.32 7.84
N ARG A 119 -12.52 14.85 7.77
CA ARG A 119 -12.99 15.93 8.66
C ARG A 119 -13.04 15.50 10.13
N GLU A 120 -13.50 14.30 10.43
CA GLU A 120 -13.64 13.79 11.81
C GLU A 120 -12.31 13.36 12.45
N SER A 121 -11.32 12.99 11.63
CA SER A 121 -10.08 12.34 12.09
C SER A 121 -8.84 13.22 11.95
N GLY A 122 -8.85 14.22 11.07
CA GLY A 122 -7.68 15.01 10.67
C GLY A 122 -6.77 14.30 9.65
N ALA A 123 -7.12 13.08 9.22
CA ALA A 123 -6.43 12.35 8.16
C ALA A 123 -6.69 12.95 6.78
N ASN A 124 -5.89 12.56 5.79
CA ASN A 124 -6.06 12.92 4.40
C ASN A 124 -6.15 11.67 3.51
N ILE A 125 -7.21 10.89 3.68
CA ILE A 125 -7.55 9.77 2.80
C ILE A 125 -7.83 10.33 1.40
N THR A 126 -7.21 9.71 0.40
CA THR A 126 -7.37 10.05 -1.02
C THR A 126 -7.82 8.84 -1.82
N VAL A 127 -8.38 9.09 -3.01
CA VAL A 127 -8.72 8.06 -4.00
C VAL A 127 -7.47 7.36 -4.54
N TYR A 128 -6.43 8.15 -4.82
CA TYR A 128 -5.16 7.64 -5.33
C TYR A 128 -4.08 7.75 -4.27
N HIS A 129 -3.35 6.66 -4.09
CA HIS A 129 -2.17 6.61 -3.26
C HIS A 129 -0.91 6.81 -4.13
N ASP A 130 -0.03 7.74 -3.74
CA ASP A 130 1.27 7.95 -4.40
C ASP A 130 2.39 7.23 -3.64
N PHE A 131 2.78 6.07 -4.16
CA PHE A 131 3.90 5.27 -3.68
C PHE A 131 4.93 4.98 -4.79
N ASP A 132 4.93 5.78 -5.86
CA ASP A 132 5.79 5.54 -7.03
C ASP A 132 7.26 5.55 -6.62
N ARG A 133 7.68 6.52 -5.81
CA ARG A 133 9.06 6.64 -5.35
C ARG A 133 9.48 5.45 -4.49
N GLU A 134 8.64 5.03 -3.55
CA GLU A 134 8.90 3.88 -2.69
C GLU A 134 8.99 2.60 -3.51
N TYR A 135 8.04 2.39 -4.43
CA TYR A 135 8.03 1.24 -5.32
C TYR A 135 9.27 1.19 -6.22
N GLU A 136 9.67 2.32 -6.81
CA GLU A 136 10.92 2.41 -7.58
C GLU A 136 12.14 2.10 -6.71
N SER A 137 12.17 2.55 -5.45
CA SER A 137 13.27 2.26 -4.51
C SER A 137 13.44 0.76 -4.23
N LEU A 138 12.35 0.00 -4.26
CA LEU A 138 12.35 -1.46 -4.06
C LEU A 138 12.96 -2.23 -5.24
N LYS A 139 13.11 -1.60 -6.42
CA LYS A 139 13.75 -2.22 -7.59
C LYS A 139 15.26 -2.25 -7.43
N ARG A 140 15.76 -3.38 -6.93
CA ARG A 140 17.17 -3.59 -6.55
C ARG A 140 18.03 -4.26 -7.63
N HIS A 141 17.42 -4.84 -8.66
CA HIS A 141 18.15 -5.43 -9.79
C HIS A 141 18.21 -4.44 -10.95
N TRP A 142 19.42 -4.08 -11.35
CA TRP A 142 19.65 -3.04 -12.37
C TRP A 142 20.45 -3.64 -13.51
N TRP A 143 20.03 -3.32 -14.73
CA TRP A 143 20.75 -3.67 -15.94
C TRP A 143 20.98 -2.42 -16.79
N LYS A 144 22.13 -2.35 -17.44
CA LYS A 144 22.46 -1.31 -18.42
C LYS A 144 22.67 -1.97 -19.77
N CYS A 145 22.03 -1.41 -20.80
CA CYS A 145 22.29 -1.85 -22.17
C CYS A 145 23.72 -1.46 -22.58
N ASN A 146 24.46 -2.40 -23.16
CA ASN A 146 25.81 -2.15 -23.71
C ASN A 146 25.78 -1.62 -25.16
N GLY A 147 24.60 -1.47 -25.76
CA GLY A 147 24.42 -0.90 -27.09
C GLY A 147 24.24 0.63 -27.08
N PRO A 148 23.98 1.24 -28.25
CA PRO A 148 23.90 2.70 -28.41
C PRO A 148 22.83 3.38 -27.56
N CYS A 149 21.78 2.66 -27.12
CA CYS A 149 20.74 3.28 -26.28
C CYS A 149 21.18 3.56 -24.84
N ALA A 150 22.22 2.88 -24.33
CA ALA A 150 22.70 2.96 -22.95
C ALA A 150 21.62 2.86 -21.85
N GLN A 151 20.43 2.33 -22.17
CA GLN A 151 19.25 2.34 -21.30
C GLN A 151 19.52 1.60 -19.99
N VAL A 152 19.10 2.19 -18.87
CA VAL A 152 19.08 1.55 -17.56
C VAL A 152 17.68 1.03 -17.27
N VAL A 153 17.55 -0.25 -16.94
CA VAL A 153 16.30 -0.89 -16.53
C VAL A 153 16.45 -1.39 -15.10
N ARG A 154 15.48 -1.05 -14.26
CA ARG A 154 15.40 -1.49 -12.86
C ARG A 154 14.24 -2.46 -12.71
N ARG A 155 14.42 -3.57 -11.99
CA ARG A 155 13.37 -4.56 -11.71
C ARG A 155 13.41 -5.02 -10.26
N LEU A 156 12.25 -5.53 -9.83
CA LEU A 156 12.09 -6.22 -8.55
C LEU A 156 12.67 -7.64 -8.59
N ALA A 157 12.44 -8.35 -9.69
CA ALA A 157 12.91 -9.71 -9.88
C ALA A 157 14.21 -9.74 -10.66
N ASP A 158 15.06 -10.72 -10.35
CA ASP A 158 16.30 -10.99 -11.07
C ASP A 158 16.03 -11.66 -12.42
N ARG A 159 15.57 -10.85 -13.38
CA ARG A 159 15.25 -11.32 -14.72
C ARG A 159 15.76 -10.33 -15.75
N THR A 160 16.76 -10.76 -16.52
CA THR A 160 17.37 -9.98 -17.58
C THR A 160 16.29 -9.34 -18.47
N PRO A 161 16.31 -8.01 -18.66
CA PRO A 161 15.42 -7.33 -19.57
C PRO A 161 15.79 -7.63 -21.02
N GLY A 162 14.79 -7.56 -21.89
CA GLY A 162 14.99 -7.78 -23.32
C GLY A 162 13.66 -7.95 -24.03
N SER A 163 13.59 -7.44 -25.25
CA SER A 163 12.49 -7.68 -26.16
C SER A 163 13.04 -7.82 -27.58
N LYS A 164 12.32 -8.56 -28.45
CA LYS A 164 12.67 -8.65 -29.87
C LYS A 164 12.73 -7.25 -30.52
N ALA A 165 11.88 -6.33 -30.07
CA ALA A 165 11.88 -4.94 -30.53
C ALA A 165 13.18 -4.20 -30.17
N HIS A 166 13.65 -4.32 -28.92
CA HIS A 166 14.91 -3.73 -28.50
C HIS A 166 16.09 -4.32 -29.27
N LYS A 167 16.16 -5.66 -29.41
CA LYS A 167 17.27 -6.31 -30.13
C LYS A 167 17.37 -5.83 -31.58
N ARG A 168 16.23 -5.65 -32.29
CA ARG A 168 16.22 -5.10 -33.66
C ARG A 168 16.64 -3.63 -33.73
N LYS A 169 16.20 -2.78 -32.79
CA LYS A 169 16.46 -1.33 -32.84
C LYS A 169 17.84 -0.94 -32.32
N CYS A 170 18.35 -1.66 -31.32
CA CYS A 170 19.57 -1.30 -30.61
C CYS A 170 20.72 -2.29 -30.85
N GLY A 171 20.44 -3.58 -31.07
CA GLY A 171 21.45 -4.64 -31.17
C GLY A 171 22.11 -5.03 -29.83
N GLY A 172 22.11 -4.12 -28.86
CA GLY A 172 22.71 -4.29 -27.54
C GLY A 172 21.99 -5.29 -26.63
N GLU A 173 22.68 -5.65 -25.56
CA GLU A 173 22.27 -6.59 -24.52
C GLU A 173 22.31 -5.91 -23.15
N PHE A 174 21.41 -6.34 -22.26
CA PHE A 174 21.29 -5.79 -20.92
C PHE A 174 22.24 -6.52 -19.97
N ILE A 175 23.32 -5.84 -19.57
CA ILE A 175 24.32 -6.34 -18.64
C ILE A 175 23.94 -5.94 -17.22
N LYS A 176 24.03 -6.86 -16.26
CA LYS A 176 23.71 -6.59 -14.86
C LYS A 176 24.74 -5.65 -14.27
N VAL A 177 24.29 -4.56 -13.65
CA VAL A 177 25.17 -3.54 -13.04
C VAL A 177 24.93 -3.36 -11.54
N ARG A 178 23.81 -3.86 -11.02
CA ARG A 178 23.52 -3.86 -9.57
C ARG A 178 22.61 -5.02 -9.20
N GLU A 179 22.89 -5.63 -8.06
CA GLU A 179 22.01 -6.59 -7.41
C GLU A 179 22.11 -6.48 -5.88
N PRO A 180 21.10 -6.93 -5.12
CA PRO A 180 21.25 -7.10 -3.67
C PRO A 180 22.43 -8.02 -3.35
N LYS A 181 23.19 -7.71 -2.30
CA LYS A 181 24.15 -8.67 -1.74
C LYS A 181 23.37 -9.93 -1.35
N ARG A 182 23.86 -11.11 -1.74
CA ARG A 182 23.32 -12.37 -1.21
C ARG A 182 23.40 -12.32 0.31
N MET A 183 22.26 -12.44 0.98
CA MET A 183 22.29 -12.76 2.41
C MET A 183 22.92 -14.15 2.50
N ARG A 184 24.07 -14.25 3.18
CA ARG A 184 24.57 -15.56 3.61
C ARG A 184 23.47 -16.16 4.48
N THR A 185 22.85 -17.22 4.00
CA THR A 185 22.14 -18.16 4.86
C THR A 185 23.24 -18.97 5.55
N ASP A 186 23.81 -18.42 6.60
CA ASP A 186 24.57 -19.22 7.57
C ASP A 186 23.51 -19.89 8.45
N LEU A 187 23.06 -21.07 8.01
CA LEU A 187 22.37 -22.11 8.77
C LEU A 187 22.89 -23.46 8.27
#